data_AF-A0A3M1B4B8-F1
#
_entry.id   AF-A0A3M1B4B8-F1
#
_cell.length_a   1.000
_cell.length_b   1.000
_cell.length_c   1.000
_cell.angle_alpha   90.00
_cell.angle_beta   90.00
_cell.angle_gamma   90.00
#
_symmetry.space_group_name_H-M   'P 1'
#
loop_
_entity.id
_entity.type
_entity.pdbx_description
1 polymer ?
#
loop_
_entity_poly.entity_id
_entity_poly.type
_entity_poly.pdbx_seq_one_letter_code
_entity_poly.pdbx_strand_id
1 'polypeptide(L)'
;MGLKKFWFDRRGRWRFCGRELDRMEVLRSGEWELIKSNNYRLVYRIVSSDGVFYLKHHFRMPWIKRVFTTLGLFSSRSRREWNMALFLRRLGVETANPRMYGERWIWGIFRESLLLLEGLEARSIRELGDQEWEWILRKIAYLFFVLHRHNLYYRDGHLDNFLIVSGEVYLIDIHAAFILPILPAYLRRRSLEKFAHSLYEKGLGRYLSYFCRCYYTLDRGISSSAFRLERDLEARVSVLERRRLSSRTKRIFRNSSEFAYISYRGGKLYYNRSYSLERIYSVLEGEGGGVGGIELERYRALRWWERGFRRSPAYLRWVYNRRFSLEGVPVLPAVAYFTGDYEAYLWHRPSHFVDWEEVGGGLG
;
A
#
# COMPACT_ATOMS: atom_id res chain seq x y z
N MET A 1 -25.50 13.49 4.84
CA MET A 1 -25.72 14.43 5.99
C MET A 1 -25.13 13.98 7.35
N GLY A 2 -24.77 12.70 7.57
CA GLY A 2 -24.33 12.22 8.90
C GLY A 2 -22.88 12.50 9.34
N LEU A 3 -21.93 12.78 8.43
CA LEU A 3 -20.52 12.99 8.77
C LEU A 3 -20.20 14.41 9.24
N LYS A 4 -20.88 15.44 8.70
CA LYS A 4 -20.68 16.86 9.08
C LYS A 4 -20.97 17.10 10.58
N LYS A 5 -21.93 16.38 11.17
CA LYS A 5 -22.25 16.46 12.62
C LYS A 5 -21.18 15.83 13.53
N PHE A 6 -20.41 14.84 13.06
CA PHE A 6 -19.48 14.09 13.90
C PHE A 6 -18.23 14.88 14.34
N TRP A 7 -17.84 15.89 13.55
CA TRP A 7 -16.62 16.67 13.77
C TRP A 7 -16.75 17.73 14.87
N PHE A 8 -17.97 18.20 15.15
CA PHE A 8 -18.22 19.34 16.04
C PHE A 8 -18.86 18.96 17.39
N ASP A 9 -19.34 17.72 17.57
CA ASP A 9 -20.21 17.34 18.70
C ASP A 9 -19.67 16.23 19.64
N ARG A 10 -18.36 16.14 19.96
CA ARG A 10 -17.92 15.10 20.93
C ARG A 10 -16.81 15.53 21.88
N ARG A 11 -17.19 15.83 23.13
CA ARG A 11 -16.53 15.65 24.46
C ARG A 11 -14.99 15.48 24.53
N GLY A 12 -14.23 16.04 23.61
CA GLY A 12 -12.79 15.89 23.48
C GLY A 12 -12.20 17.13 22.82
N ARG A 13 -11.08 17.60 23.34
CA ARG A 13 -10.42 18.81 22.83
C ARG A 13 -9.61 18.44 21.59
N TRP A 14 -10.04 18.90 20.43
CA TRP A 14 -9.18 18.94 19.25
C TRP A 14 -8.14 20.03 19.44
N ARG A 15 -6.88 19.70 19.14
CA ARG A 15 -5.78 20.64 19.04
C ARG A 15 -5.42 20.73 17.57
N PHE A 16 -5.72 21.86 16.97
CA PHE A 16 -5.39 22.13 15.58
C PHE A 16 -4.20 23.07 15.48
N CYS A 17 -3.46 22.98 14.38
CA CYS A 17 -2.36 23.85 14.05
C CYS A 17 -2.34 24.03 12.52
N GLY A 18 -2.24 25.28 12.06
CA GLY A 18 -2.29 25.63 10.64
C GLY A 18 -2.73 27.08 10.45
N ARG A 19 -2.55 27.61 9.24
CA ARG A 19 -2.92 29.00 8.88
C ARG A 19 -4.43 29.18 8.66
N GLU A 20 -5.19 28.09 8.64
CA GLU A 20 -6.59 28.07 8.19
C GLU A 20 -7.57 27.57 9.26
N LEU A 21 -7.22 27.73 10.54
CA LEU A 21 -8.11 27.38 11.66
C LEU A 21 -9.49 28.04 11.54
N ASP A 22 -9.51 29.29 11.08
CA ASP A 22 -10.72 30.08 10.91
C ASP A 22 -11.50 29.70 9.63
N ARG A 23 -10.86 28.98 8.69
CA ARG A 23 -11.45 28.51 7.42
C ARG A 23 -11.96 27.07 7.47
N MET A 24 -12.26 26.55 8.65
CA MET A 24 -13.04 25.30 8.79
C MET A 24 -14.38 25.37 8.04
N GLU A 25 -14.86 26.56 7.67
CA GLU A 25 -16.00 26.75 6.77
C GLU A 25 -15.80 26.12 5.38
N VAL A 26 -14.58 26.12 4.82
CA VAL A 26 -14.27 25.45 3.54
C VAL A 26 -14.54 23.94 3.63
N LEU A 27 -14.21 23.33 4.77
CA LEU A 27 -14.54 21.93 5.06
C LEU A 27 -16.06 21.74 5.24
N ARG A 28 -16.79 22.77 5.71
CA ARG A 28 -18.24 22.71 5.91
C ARG A 28 -19.03 22.89 4.63
N SER A 29 -18.58 23.72 3.70
CA SER A 29 -19.30 24.04 2.45
C SER A 29 -18.93 23.11 1.30
N GLY A 30 -17.72 22.55 1.27
CA GLY A 30 -17.26 21.72 0.16
C GLY A 30 -18.04 20.41 -0.06
N GLU A 31 -17.90 19.87 -1.26
CA GLU A 31 -18.34 18.52 -1.65
C GLU A 31 -17.28 17.49 -1.28
N TRP A 32 -17.70 16.40 -0.66
CA TRP A 32 -16.79 15.39 -0.11
C TRP A 32 -16.91 14.08 -0.86
N GLU A 33 -15.78 13.58 -1.33
CA GLU A 33 -15.65 12.29 -1.98
C GLU A 33 -14.68 11.41 -1.19
N LEU A 34 -15.12 10.19 -0.82
CA LEU A 34 -14.26 9.24 -0.12
C LEU A 34 -13.35 8.50 -1.12
N ILE A 35 -12.10 8.92 -1.20
CA ILE A 35 -11.10 8.34 -2.13
C ILE A 35 -10.51 7.03 -1.58
N LYS A 36 -10.31 6.94 -0.26
CA LYS A 36 -9.69 5.76 0.34
C LYS A 36 -10.26 5.47 1.71
N SER A 37 -10.65 4.22 1.94
CA SER A 37 -11.07 3.72 3.24
C SER A 37 -10.28 2.46 3.60
N ASN A 38 -9.71 2.42 4.80
CA ASN A 38 -9.21 1.20 5.40
C ASN A 38 -9.35 1.24 6.92
N ASN A 39 -8.97 0.14 7.58
CA ASN A 39 -9.10 -0.01 9.03
C ASN A 39 -8.31 0.99 9.89
N TYR A 40 -7.46 1.83 9.29
CA TYR A 40 -6.56 2.76 10.00
C TYR A 40 -6.71 4.21 9.53
N ARG A 41 -7.15 4.45 8.30
CA ARG A 41 -7.26 5.78 7.71
C ARG A 41 -8.41 5.91 6.72
N LEU A 42 -8.99 7.09 6.69
CA LEU A 42 -9.85 7.59 5.63
C LEU A 42 -9.08 8.69 4.87
N VAL A 43 -9.31 8.80 3.57
CA VAL A 43 -8.84 9.91 2.76
C VAL A 43 -10.02 10.44 1.97
N TYR A 44 -10.32 11.71 2.18
CA TYR A 44 -11.37 12.42 1.47
C TYR A 44 -10.75 13.41 0.49
N ARG A 45 -11.35 13.53 -0.68
CA ARG A 45 -11.17 14.67 -1.59
C ARG A 45 -12.30 15.65 -1.31
N ILE A 46 -11.97 16.91 -1.15
CA ILE A 46 -12.90 17.98 -0.83
C ILE A 46 -12.78 19.02 -1.93
N VAL A 47 -13.87 19.28 -2.65
CA VAL A 47 -13.94 20.33 -3.67
C VAL A 47 -14.71 21.50 -3.11
N SER A 48 -14.16 22.70 -3.21
CA SER A 48 -14.74 23.93 -2.67
C SER A 48 -14.44 25.12 -3.58
N SER A 49 -15.01 26.28 -3.28
CA SER A 49 -14.68 27.56 -3.94
C SER A 49 -13.19 27.90 -3.89
N ASP A 50 -12.50 27.45 -2.84
CA ASP A 50 -11.09 27.77 -2.57
C ASP A 50 -10.14 26.76 -3.23
N GLY A 51 -10.69 25.78 -3.97
CA GLY A 51 -9.94 24.75 -4.68
C GLY A 51 -10.22 23.34 -4.15
N VAL A 52 -9.31 22.43 -4.51
CA VAL A 52 -9.37 21.01 -4.15
C VAL A 52 -8.46 20.75 -2.97
N PHE A 53 -8.92 19.95 -2.01
CA PHE A 53 -8.17 19.57 -0.82
C PHE A 53 -8.24 18.06 -0.58
N TYR A 54 -7.23 17.52 0.10
CA TYR A 54 -7.23 16.14 0.58
C TYR A 54 -7.15 16.09 2.11
N LEU A 55 -8.15 15.49 2.74
CA LEU A 55 -8.19 15.26 4.17
C LEU A 55 -7.82 13.81 4.49
N LYS A 56 -6.66 13.60 5.12
CA LYS A 56 -6.24 12.31 5.66
C LYS A 56 -6.62 12.19 7.13
N HIS A 57 -7.57 11.30 7.44
CA HIS A 57 -8.03 11.05 8.80
C HIS A 57 -7.52 9.72 9.34
N HIS A 58 -6.74 9.76 10.42
CA HIS A 58 -6.17 8.60 11.10
C HIS A 58 -6.90 8.32 12.41
N PHE A 59 -7.95 7.51 12.34
CA PHE A 59 -8.86 7.23 13.46
C PHE A 59 -8.50 5.98 14.29
N ARG A 60 -7.58 5.13 13.81
CA ARG A 60 -7.15 3.91 14.51
C ARG A 60 -5.64 3.78 14.56
N MET A 61 -5.13 3.44 15.75
CA MET A 61 -3.71 3.22 16.01
C MET A 61 -3.55 2.07 17.02
N PRO A 62 -2.53 1.20 16.88
CA PRO A 62 -2.24 0.17 17.86
C PRO A 62 -2.08 0.76 19.27
N TRP A 63 -2.58 0.05 20.29
CA TRP A 63 -2.65 0.56 21.66
C TRP A 63 -1.28 0.95 22.21
N ILE A 64 -0.24 0.16 21.93
CA ILE A 64 1.15 0.43 22.35
C ILE A 64 1.62 1.78 21.81
N LYS A 65 1.40 2.02 20.50
CA LYS A 65 1.74 3.30 19.88
C LYS A 65 0.92 4.45 20.46
N ARG A 66 -0.31 4.20 20.89
CA ARG A 66 -1.18 5.21 21.53
C ARG A 66 -0.63 5.65 22.87
N VAL A 67 -0.17 4.71 23.68
CA VAL A 67 0.50 5.02 24.95
C VAL A 67 1.74 5.86 24.68
N PHE A 68 2.63 5.42 23.80
CA PHE A 68 3.85 6.17 23.49
C PHE A 68 3.59 7.55 22.87
N THR A 69 2.57 7.71 22.02
CA THR A 69 2.16 9.04 21.53
C THR A 69 1.58 9.91 22.64
N THR A 70 0.83 9.32 23.56
CA THR A 70 0.28 10.03 24.73
C THR A 70 1.40 10.54 25.65
N LEU A 71 2.46 9.74 25.82
CA LEU A 71 3.66 10.10 26.59
C LEU A 71 4.60 11.05 25.83
N GLY A 72 4.24 11.51 24.62
CA GLY A 72 5.09 12.40 23.83
C GLY A 72 6.30 11.73 23.16
N LEU A 73 6.48 10.42 23.33
CA LEU A 73 7.61 9.66 22.75
C LEU A 73 7.48 9.48 21.23
N PHE A 74 6.26 9.48 20.70
CA PHE A 74 6.02 9.46 19.25
C PHE A 74 5.03 10.54 18.83
N SER A 75 5.35 11.28 17.77
CA SER A 75 4.39 12.16 17.12
C SER A 75 3.30 11.38 16.37
N SER A 76 2.09 11.94 16.28
CA SER A 76 1.02 11.37 15.45
C SER A 76 1.44 11.29 13.98
N ARG A 77 0.73 10.48 13.18
CA ARG A 77 1.02 10.38 11.73
C ARG A 77 0.86 11.73 11.04
N SER A 78 -0.24 12.41 11.31
CA SER A 78 -0.53 13.71 10.70
C SER A 78 0.50 14.78 11.09
N ARG A 79 0.91 14.83 12.37
CA ARG A 79 1.95 15.77 12.81
C ARG A 79 3.30 15.49 12.15
N ARG A 80 3.69 14.22 12.00
CA ARG A 80 4.95 13.87 11.32
C ARG A 80 4.94 14.26 9.85
N GLU A 81 3.84 13.98 9.16
CA GLU A 81 3.68 14.34 7.75
C GLU A 81 3.60 15.86 7.55
N TRP A 82 2.91 16.58 8.44
CA TRP A 82 2.90 18.05 8.51
C TRP A 82 4.31 18.63 8.63
N ASN A 83 5.06 18.20 9.66
CA ASN A 83 6.41 18.68 9.91
C ASN A 83 7.35 18.36 8.75
N MET A 84 7.22 17.16 8.17
CA MET A 84 8.02 16.76 7.02
C MET A 84 7.69 17.58 5.77
N ALA A 85 6.42 17.86 5.49
CA ALA A 85 6.02 18.70 4.37
C ALA A 85 6.60 20.11 4.50
N LEU A 86 6.49 20.72 5.68
CA LEU A 86 7.09 22.03 5.95
C LEU A 86 8.62 22.01 5.81
N PHE A 87 9.27 20.94 6.29
CA PHE A 87 10.72 20.78 6.15
C PHE A 87 11.14 20.67 4.68
N LEU A 88 10.49 19.80 3.90
CA LEU A 88 10.78 19.64 2.47
C LEU A 88 10.60 20.93 1.69
N ARG A 89 9.52 21.68 1.95
CA ARG A 89 9.29 22.99 1.31
C ARG A 89 10.41 23.99 1.61
N ARG A 90 10.96 23.99 2.84
CA ARG A 90 12.11 24.83 3.19
C ARG A 90 13.39 24.43 2.46
N LEU A 91 13.49 23.17 2.03
CA LEU A 91 14.60 22.67 1.20
C LEU A 91 14.38 22.94 -0.30
N GLY A 92 13.28 23.60 -0.69
CA GLY A 92 12.90 23.75 -2.10
C GLY A 92 12.46 22.44 -2.75
N VAL A 93 12.06 21.44 -1.95
CA VAL A 93 11.49 20.20 -2.46
C VAL A 93 9.98 20.37 -2.63
N GLU A 94 9.52 20.16 -3.86
CA GLU A 94 8.10 20.23 -4.19
C GLU A 94 7.32 19.08 -3.54
N THR A 95 6.25 19.44 -2.83
CA THR A 95 5.33 18.51 -2.15
C THR A 95 3.98 19.18 -1.95
N ALA A 96 2.93 18.39 -1.70
CA ALA A 96 1.60 18.92 -1.42
C ALA A 96 1.65 19.91 -0.25
N ASN A 97 1.07 21.09 -0.44
CA ASN A 97 1.11 22.14 0.57
C ASN A 97 0.24 21.76 1.78
N PRO A 98 0.82 21.66 2.98
CA PRO A 98 0.06 21.32 4.15
C PRO A 98 -0.68 22.57 4.67
N ARG A 99 -2.01 22.50 4.78
CA ARG A 99 -2.87 23.62 5.21
C ARG A 99 -3.18 23.60 6.70
N MET A 100 -3.50 22.41 7.20
CA MET A 100 -3.76 22.20 8.63
C MET A 100 -3.41 20.77 9.06
N TYR A 101 -3.04 20.59 10.32
CA TYR A 101 -3.19 19.29 10.99
C TYR A 101 -3.96 19.43 12.31
N GLY A 102 -4.60 18.35 12.73
CA GLY A 102 -5.37 18.29 13.97
C GLY A 102 -5.11 17.01 14.73
N GLU A 103 -5.15 17.07 16.06
CA GLU A 103 -5.07 15.90 16.93
C GLU A 103 -6.18 15.95 17.98
N ARG A 104 -6.86 14.83 18.18
CA ARG A 104 -7.89 14.74 19.21
C ARG A 104 -7.37 14.03 20.45
N TRP A 105 -7.61 14.67 21.59
CA TRP A 105 -7.23 14.19 22.90
C TRP A 105 -8.48 14.03 23.79
N ILE A 106 -8.59 12.88 24.47
CA ILE A 106 -9.67 12.57 25.41
C ILE A 106 -9.01 12.24 26.74
N TRP A 107 -9.23 13.06 27.77
CA TRP A 107 -8.70 12.85 29.12
C TRP A 107 -7.18 12.66 29.12
N GLY A 108 -6.47 13.52 28.36
CA GLY A 108 -5.03 13.45 28.19
C GLY A 108 -4.52 12.34 27.27
N ILE A 109 -5.39 11.45 26.76
CA ILE A 109 -5.00 10.33 25.89
C ILE A 109 -5.21 10.69 24.42
N PHE A 110 -4.17 10.48 23.60
CA PHE A 110 -4.25 10.65 22.14
C PHE A 110 -5.24 9.66 21.52
N ARG A 111 -6.12 10.13 20.63
CA ARG A 111 -7.13 9.28 19.97
C ARG A 111 -6.94 9.15 18.48
N GLU A 112 -6.83 10.27 17.79
CA GLU A 112 -6.79 10.33 16.33
C GLU A 112 -6.16 11.63 15.84
N SER A 113 -5.80 11.66 14.56
CA SER A 113 -5.21 12.83 13.92
C SER A 113 -5.73 13.06 12.49
N LEU A 114 -5.66 14.30 12.04
CA LEU A 114 -6.06 14.78 10.71
C LEU A 114 -4.92 15.53 10.06
N LEU A 115 -4.81 15.41 8.75
CA LEU A 115 -3.97 16.28 7.93
C LEU A 115 -4.78 16.74 6.72
N LEU A 116 -4.85 18.06 6.52
CA LEU A 116 -5.42 18.70 5.35
C LEU A 116 -4.28 19.18 4.45
N LEU A 117 -4.29 18.70 3.21
CA LEU A 117 -3.33 19.06 2.17
C LEU A 117 -4.07 19.74 1.02
N GLU A 118 -3.41 20.64 0.32
CA GLU A 118 -3.89 21.09 -0.99
C GLU A 118 -3.88 19.94 -2.00
N GLY A 119 -4.90 19.93 -2.85
CA GLY A 119 -4.93 19.12 -4.04
C GLY A 119 -3.89 19.59 -5.04
N LEU A 120 -3.29 18.62 -5.72
CA LEU A 120 -2.39 18.88 -6.84
C LEU A 120 -3.10 18.41 -8.11
N GLU A 121 -3.19 19.28 -9.10
CA GLU A 121 -3.55 18.89 -10.47
C GLU A 121 -2.32 18.28 -11.10
N ALA A 122 -2.14 16.99 -10.85
CA ALA A 122 -0.93 16.28 -11.20
C ALA A 122 -1.20 15.14 -12.17
N ARG A 123 -0.28 15.01 -13.12
CA ARG A 123 -0.19 13.84 -13.98
C ARG A 123 0.52 12.72 -13.23
N SER A 124 0.00 11.51 -13.33
CA SER A 124 0.71 10.33 -12.86
C SER A 124 1.97 10.13 -13.68
N ILE A 125 3.07 9.74 -13.04
CA ILE A 125 4.30 9.37 -13.76
C ILE A 125 4.11 8.17 -14.70
N ARG A 126 3.00 7.43 -14.57
CA ARG A 126 2.60 6.33 -15.46
C ARG A 126 2.11 6.82 -16.83
N GLU A 127 1.75 8.09 -16.94
CA GLU A 127 1.22 8.71 -18.15
C GLU A 127 2.32 9.43 -18.95
N LEU A 128 3.59 9.23 -18.57
CA LEU A 128 4.73 9.79 -19.27
C LEU A 128 5.03 9.04 -20.57
N GLY A 129 5.31 9.78 -21.63
CA GLY A 129 5.88 9.23 -22.85
C GLY A 129 7.37 8.85 -22.69
N ASP A 130 7.86 7.98 -23.57
CA ASP A 130 9.25 7.50 -23.57
C ASP A 130 10.30 8.62 -23.59
N GLN A 131 9.99 9.74 -24.27
CA GLN A 131 10.86 10.90 -24.39
C GLN A 131 10.96 11.74 -23.09
N GLU A 132 9.98 11.63 -22.19
CA GLU A 132 9.94 12.42 -20.95
C GLU A 132 10.71 11.76 -19.80
N TRP A 133 10.92 10.44 -19.87
CA TRP A 133 11.47 9.65 -18.77
C TRP A 133 12.86 10.10 -18.35
N GLU A 134 13.77 10.36 -19.29
CA GLU A 134 15.14 10.77 -18.94
C GLU A 134 15.14 12.09 -18.14
N TRP A 135 14.36 13.06 -18.59
CA TRP A 135 14.22 14.35 -17.91
C TRP A 135 13.65 14.18 -16.49
N ILE A 136 12.59 13.40 -16.35
CA ILE A 136 11.95 13.15 -15.04
C ILE A 136 12.87 12.34 -14.11
N LEU A 137 13.59 11.34 -14.63
CA LEU A 137 14.53 10.56 -13.83
C LEU A 137 15.71 11.38 -13.36
N ARG A 138 16.17 12.36 -14.15
CA ARG A 138 17.18 13.33 -13.71
C ARG A 138 16.67 14.14 -12.52
N LYS A 139 15.43 14.62 -12.58
CA LYS A 139 14.79 15.35 -11.47
C LYS A 139 14.61 14.47 -10.23
N ILE A 140 14.20 13.21 -10.39
CA ILE A 140 14.06 12.28 -9.26
C ILE A 140 15.42 11.93 -8.65
N ALA A 141 16.46 11.73 -9.47
CA ALA A 141 17.82 11.51 -8.98
C ALA A 141 18.32 12.71 -8.17
N TYR A 142 18.09 13.92 -8.67
CA TYR A 142 18.38 15.15 -7.94
C TYR A 142 17.60 15.24 -6.63
N LEU A 143 16.31 14.88 -6.64
CA LEU A 143 15.50 14.87 -5.43
C LEU A 143 16.08 13.92 -4.38
N PHE A 144 16.38 12.67 -4.73
CA PHE A 144 17.03 11.73 -3.80
C PHE A 144 18.36 12.27 -3.28
N PHE A 145 19.15 12.94 -4.12
CA PHE A 145 20.40 13.57 -3.72
C PHE A 145 20.17 14.65 -2.67
N VAL A 146 19.23 15.57 -2.89
CA VAL A 146 18.86 16.62 -1.92
C VAL A 146 18.43 15.99 -0.60
N LEU A 147 17.53 15.01 -0.63
CA LEU A 147 17.09 14.29 0.57
C LEU A 147 18.27 13.68 1.33
N HIS A 148 19.15 12.96 0.63
CA HIS A 148 20.29 12.30 1.25
C HIS A 148 21.34 13.27 1.78
N ARG A 149 21.54 14.41 1.10
CA ARG A 149 22.47 15.47 1.55
C ARG A 149 22.03 16.12 2.86
N HIS A 150 20.71 16.16 3.11
CA HIS A 150 20.10 16.63 4.35
C HIS A 150 19.83 15.50 5.37
N ASN A 151 20.54 14.37 5.24
CA ASN A 151 20.40 13.18 6.09
C ASN A 151 18.97 12.63 6.23
N LEU A 152 18.13 12.87 5.22
CA LEU A 152 16.74 12.42 5.21
C LEU A 152 16.67 11.03 4.57
N TYR A 153 16.22 10.05 5.35
CA TYR A 153 15.92 8.71 4.86
C TYR A 153 14.47 8.64 4.38
N TYR A 154 14.29 8.49 3.06
CA TYR A 154 12.97 8.34 2.45
C TYR A 154 12.64 6.87 2.19
N ARG A 155 11.89 6.28 3.12
CA ARG A 155 11.62 4.84 3.13
C ARG A 155 10.68 4.37 2.01
N ASP A 156 9.81 5.24 1.50
CA ASP A 156 8.73 4.88 0.57
C ASP A 156 8.96 5.47 -0.83
N GLY A 157 10.21 5.43 -1.29
CA GLY A 157 10.64 5.97 -2.57
C GLY A 157 10.18 5.22 -3.81
N HIS A 158 8.96 4.68 -3.85
CA HIS A 158 8.42 4.03 -5.05
C HIS A 158 7.86 5.05 -6.04
N LEU A 159 7.83 4.69 -7.33
CA LEU A 159 7.48 5.57 -8.43
C LEU A 159 6.11 6.25 -8.28
N ASP A 160 5.10 5.57 -7.72
CA ASP A 160 3.76 6.13 -7.49
C ASP A 160 3.72 7.26 -6.44
N ASN A 161 4.81 7.51 -5.71
CA ASN A 161 4.92 8.64 -4.77
C ASN A 161 5.55 9.89 -5.40
N PHE A 162 5.77 9.87 -6.71
CA PHE A 162 6.22 11.01 -7.50
C PHE A 162 5.10 11.41 -8.46
N LEU A 163 4.68 12.66 -8.36
CA LEU A 163 3.66 13.26 -9.23
C LEU A 163 4.29 14.33 -10.10
N ILE A 164 3.75 14.57 -11.30
CA ILE A 164 4.22 15.62 -12.19
C ILE A 164 3.20 16.76 -12.22
N VAL A 165 3.61 17.96 -11.79
CA VAL A 165 2.78 19.17 -11.82
C VAL A 165 3.54 20.24 -12.57
N SER A 166 2.98 20.72 -13.69
CA SER A 166 3.61 21.75 -14.54
C SER A 166 5.08 21.45 -14.89
N GLY A 167 5.39 20.17 -15.16
CA GLY A 167 6.74 19.71 -15.50
C GLY A 167 7.69 19.48 -14.30
N GLU A 168 7.25 19.78 -13.07
CA GLU A 168 8.01 19.58 -11.84
C GLU A 168 7.64 18.28 -11.11
N VAL A 169 8.61 17.71 -10.39
CA VAL A 169 8.44 16.45 -9.65
C VAL A 169 8.04 16.74 -8.21
N TYR A 170 6.81 16.40 -7.86
CA TYR A 170 6.26 16.52 -6.52
C TYR A 170 6.39 15.22 -5.74
N LEU A 171 6.88 15.30 -4.51
CA LEU A 171 6.91 14.18 -3.58
C LEU A 171 5.63 14.09 -2.77
N ILE A 172 5.00 12.93 -2.74
CA ILE A 172 3.83 12.66 -1.89
C ILE A 172 4.08 11.50 -0.93
N ASP A 173 3.14 11.28 -0.01
CA ASP A 173 3.16 10.21 1.01
C ASP A 173 4.42 10.18 1.90
N ILE A 174 4.89 11.36 2.29
CA ILE A 174 6.14 11.59 3.04
C ILE A 174 6.08 11.20 4.54
N HIS A 175 4.98 10.62 5.01
CA HIS A 175 4.75 10.27 6.43
C HIS A 175 5.76 9.26 7.00
N ALA A 176 6.47 8.54 6.13
CA ALA A 176 7.45 7.52 6.47
C ALA A 176 8.91 8.03 6.45
N ALA A 177 9.13 9.27 6.00
CA ALA A 177 10.44 9.90 6.00
C ALA A 177 10.86 10.31 7.42
N PHE A 178 12.17 10.29 7.68
CA PHE A 178 12.75 10.84 8.91
C PHE A 178 14.18 11.28 8.67
N ILE A 179 14.65 12.20 9.52
CA ILE A 179 15.99 12.77 9.48
C ILE A 179 16.85 12.01 10.49
N LEU A 180 18.09 11.72 10.10
CA LEU A 180 19.12 11.15 10.98
C LEU A 180 20.23 12.18 11.23
N PRO A 181 21.00 12.07 12.32
CA PRO A 181 22.19 12.92 12.51
C PRO A 181 23.20 12.74 11.37
N ILE A 182 23.39 11.49 10.95
CA ILE A 182 24.20 11.09 9.80
C ILE A 182 23.40 10.02 9.06
N LEU A 183 23.32 10.11 7.73
CA LEU A 183 22.68 9.10 6.90
C LEU A 183 23.72 8.15 6.27
N PRO A 184 23.89 6.92 6.79
CA PRO A 184 24.80 5.94 6.23
C PRO A 184 24.54 5.62 4.75
N ALA A 185 25.61 5.30 4.01
CA ALA A 185 25.52 4.89 2.60
C ALA A 185 24.55 3.71 2.36
N TYR A 186 24.45 2.77 3.30
CA TYR A 186 23.51 1.65 3.16
C TYR A 186 22.05 2.09 3.23
N LEU A 187 21.71 3.12 4.03
CA LEU A 187 20.35 3.66 4.07
C LEU A 187 20.04 4.51 2.83
N ARG A 188 21.03 5.26 2.32
CA ARG A 188 20.90 5.94 1.01
C ARG A 188 20.57 4.94 -0.09
N ARG A 189 21.36 3.86 -0.20
CA ARG A 189 21.09 2.76 -1.14
C ARG A 189 19.70 2.16 -0.92
N ARG A 190 19.30 1.90 0.33
CA ARG A 190 17.97 1.35 0.66
C ARG A 190 16.80 2.26 0.25
N SER A 191 16.98 3.58 0.25
CA SER A 191 15.98 4.50 -0.33
C SER A 191 15.86 4.28 -1.85
N LEU A 192 16.99 4.16 -2.54
CA LEU A 192 17.04 3.93 -4.00
C LEU A 192 16.54 2.54 -4.40
N GLU A 193 16.73 1.51 -3.56
CA GLU A 193 16.26 0.14 -3.82
C GLU A 193 14.74 0.08 -4.05
N LYS A 194 13.96 0.88 -3.32
CA LYS A 194 12.51 0.96 -3.50
C LYS A 194 12.10 1.61 -4.81
N PHE A 195 12.86 2.61 -5.21
CA PHE A 195 12.69 3.25 -6.51
C PHE A 195 13.01 2.28 -7.65
N ALA A 196 14.19 1.65 -7.61
CA ALA A 196 14.60 0.66 -8.59
C ALA A 196 13.60 -0.49 -8.70
N HIS A 197 13.14 -1.04 -7.57
CA HIS A 197 12.11 -2.08 -7.55
C HIS A 197 10.82 -1.63 -8.24
N SER A 198 10.39 -0.39 -8.00
CA SER A 198 9.18 0.16 -8.64
C SER A 198 9.35 0.45 -10.13
N LEU A 199 10.56 0.68 -10.64
CA LEU A 199 10.83 0.76 -12.07
C LEU A 199 10.59 -0.61 -12.73
N TYR A 200 11.18 -1.68 -12.20
CA TYR A 200 10.95 -3.03 -12.73
C TYR A 200 9.49 -3.46 -12.65
N GLU A 201 8.81 -3.17 -11.53
CA GLU A 201 7.37 -3.48 -11.37
C GLU A 201 6.50 -2.88 -12.49
N LYS A 202 6.94 -1.77 -13.09
CA LYS A 202 6.22 -1.06 -14.13
C LYS A 202 6.77 -1.29 -15.54
N GLY A 203 7.69 -2.25 -15.72
CA GLY A 203 8.32 -2.50 -17.02
C GLY A 203 9.34 -1.45 -17.45
N LEU A 204 9.78 -0.58 -16.53
CA LEU A 204 10.68 0.55 -16.78
C LEU A 204 12.13 0.24 -16.36
N GLY A 205 12.46 -1.04 -16.18
CA GLY A 205 13.78 -1.49 -15.71
C GLY A 205 14.95 -0.99 -16.58
N ARG A 206 14.72 -0.81 -17.89
CA ARG A 206 15.71 -0.27 -18.85
C ARG A 206 16.27 1.11 -18.46
N TYR A 207 15.52 1.88 -17.68
CA TYR A 207 15.93 3.22 -17.26
C TYR A 207 16.78 3.23 -15.97
N LEU A 208 16.97 2.09 -15.31
CA LEU A 208 17.73 2.04 -14.06
C LEU A 208 19.17 2.52 -14.26
N SER A 209 19.82 2.11 -15.35
CA SER A 209 21.19 2.53 -15.67
C SER A 209 21.32 4.04 -15.80
N TYR A 210 20.37 4.68 -16.50
CA TYR A 210 20.32 6.14 -16.63
C TYR A 210 20.17 6.82 -15.28
N PHE A 211 19.20 6.38 -14.47
CA PHE A 211 18.99 6.91 -13.12
C PHE A 211 20.24 6.78 -12.24
N CYS A 212 20.91 5.62 -12.25
CA CYS A 212 22.11 5.38 -11.46
C CYS A 212 23.26 6.29 -11.88
N ARG A 213 23.42 6.55 -13.19
CA ARG A 213 24.41 7.52 -13.70
C ARG A 213 24.10 8.93 -13.21
N CYS A 214 22.85 9.40 -13.34
CA CYS A 214 22.45 10.72 -12.86
C CYS A 214 22.72 10.89 -11.36
N TYR A 215 22.28 9.92 -10.54
CA TYR A 215 22.47 9.99 -9.10
C TYR A 215 23.96 9.92 -8.71
N TYR A 216 24.73 9.01 -9.32
CA TYR A 216 26.16 8.85 -9.04
C TYR A 216 26.98 10.12 -9.36
N THR A 217 26.62 10.84 -10.43
CA THR A 217 27.26 12.12 -10.76
C THR A 217 27.07 13.15 -9.65
N LEU A 218 25.94 13.13 -8.96
CA LEU A 218 25.63 14.02 -7.83
C LEU A 218 26.27 13.54 -6.51
N ASP A 219 26.36 12.24 -6.29
CA ASP A 219 26.81 11.63 -5.04
C ASP A 219 27.78 10.45 -5.29
N ARG A 220 29.04 10.79 -5.58
CA ARG A 220 30.12 9.81 -5.77
C ARG A 220 30.42 9.01 -4.50
N GLY A 221 29.96 9.45 -3.32
CA GLY A 221 30.18 8.78 -2.05
C GLY A 221 29.25 7.59 -1.77
N ILE A 222 28.32 7.26 -2.69
CA ILE A 222 27.38 6.16 -2.49
C ILE A 222 27.94 4.79 -2.92
N SER A 223 28.83 4.77 -3.91
CA SER A 223 29.39 3.56 -4.53
C SER A 223 30.70 3.90 -5.24
N SER A 224 31.46 2.90 -5.70
CA SER A 224 32.71 3.13 -6.45
C SER A 224 32.48 3.52 -7.91
N SER A 225 31.30 3.21 -8.47
CA SER A 225 30.90 3.59 -9.83
C SER A 225 29.38 3.53 -9.99
N ALA A 226 28.85 4.21 -11.00
CA ALA A 226 27.44 4.11 -11.38
C ALA A 226 27.04 2.66 -11.72
N PHE A 227 27.90 1.93 -12.43
CA PHE A 227 27.69 0.52 -12.78
C PHE A 227 27.61 -0.38 -11.54
N ARG A 228 28.48 -0.17 -10.53
CA ARG A 228 28.40 -0.94 -9.29
C ARG A 228 27.12 -0.62 -8.52
N LEU A 229 26.71 0.65 -8.48
CA LEU A 229 25.43 1.05 -7.87
C LEU A 229 24.25 0.35 -8.55
N GLU A 230 24.20 0.35 -9.89
CA GLU A 230 23.17 -0.34 -10.67
C GLU A 230 23.10 -1.83 -10.30
N ARG A 231 24.22 -2.55 -10.39
CA ARG A 231 24.27 -3.99 -10.03
C ARG A 231 23.83 -4.27 -8.60
N ASP A 232 24.23 -3.44 -7.64
CA ASP A 232 23.82 -3.56 -6.25
C ASP A 232 22.29 -3.42 -6.11
N LEU A 233 21.69 -2.44 -6.82
CA LEU A 233 20.25 -2.22 -6.80
C LEU A 233 19.50 -3.38 -7.48
N GLU A 234 19.94 -3.84 -8.64
CA GLU A 234 19.33 -4.99 -9.36
C GLU A 234 19.29 -6.26 -8.49
N ALA A 235 20.41 -6.58 -7.83
CA ALA A 235 20.48 -7.72 -6.92
C ALA A 235 19.45 -7.62 -5.78
N ARG A 236 19.21 -6.39 -5.30
CA ARG A 236 18.23 -6.10 -4.23
C ARG A 236 16.79 -6.11 -4.73
N VAL A 237 16.53 -5.70 -5.98
CA VAL A 237 15.19 -5.76 -6.60
C VAL A 237 14.65 -7.19 -6.54
N SER A 238 15.44 -8.18 -6.92
CA SER A 238 15.03 -9.60 -6.86
C SER A 238 14.64 -10.05 -5.44
N VAL A 239 15.38 -9.60 -4.42
CA VAL A 239 15.07 -9.90 -3.02
C VAL A 239 13.79 -9.20 -2.56
N LEU A 240 13.60 -7.94 -2.96
CA LEU A 240 12.39 -7.17 -2.67
C LEU A 240 11.17 -7.78 -3.34
N GLU A 241 11.30 -8.29 -4.56
CA GLU A 241 10.21 -8.95 -5.27
C GLU A 241 9.79 -10.24 -4.58
N ARG A 242 10.74 -11.11 -4.22
CA ARG A 242 10.44 -12.32 -3.43
C ARG A 242 9.74 -11.99 -2.11
N ARG A 243 10.18 -10.93 -1.42
CA ARG A 243 9.54 -10.45 -0.19
C ARG A 243 8.14 -9.87 -0.44
N ARG A 244 7.96 -9.15 -1.54
CA ARG A 244 6.67 -8.59 -1.98
C ARG A 244 5.67 -9.71 -2.24
N LEU A 245 6.05 -10.69 -3.06
CA LEU A 245 5.25 -11.86 -3.38
C LEU A 245 4.90 -12.62 -2.10
N SER A 246 5.89 -12.97 -1.27
CA SER A 246 5.64 -13.65 0.01
C SER A 246 4.67 -12.86 0.92
N SER A 247 4.85 -11.54 1.02
CA SER A 247 3.99 -10.67 1.83
C SER A 247 2.56 -10.60 1.28
N ARG A 248 2.40 -10.43 -0.04
CA ARG A 248 1.09 -10.37 -0.71
C ARG A 248 0.39 -11.73 -0.64
N THR A 249 1.09 -12.83 -0.85
CA THR A 249 0.55 -14.19 -0.66
C THR A 249 0.08 -14.39 0.77
N LYS A 250 0.83 -13.97 1.80
CA LYS A 250 0.39 -14.08 3.21
C LYS A 250 -0.89 -13.29 3.54
N ARG A 251 -1.34 -12.36 2.69
CA ARG A 251 -2.58 -11.60 2.93
C ARG A 251 -3.84 -12.45 2.82
N ILE A 252 -3.78 -13.59 2.13
CA ILE A 252 -4.91 -14.53 2.01
C ILE A 252 -5.30 -15.15 3.36
N PHE A 253 -4.43 -15.04 4.37
CA PHE A 253 -4.68 -15.53 5.73
C PHE A 253 -4.99 -14.40 6.73
N ARG A 254 -5.27 -13.18 6.25
CA ARG A 254 -5.50 -12.00 7.09
C ARG A 254 -6.65 -11.17 6.56
N ASN A 255 -7.30 -10.41 7.44
CA ASN A 255 -8.25 -9.40 7.03
C ASN A 255 -7.52 -8.28 6.25
N SER A 256 -7.73 -8.27 4.94
CA SER A 256 -7.19 -7.30 3.98
C SER A 256 -8.34 -6.71 3.15
N SER A 257 -8.02 -5.87 2.16
CA SER A 257 -9.02 -5.32 1.25
C SER A 257 -9.65 -6.38 0.35
N GLU A 258 -8.90 -7.44 0.04
CA GLU A 258 -9.30 -8.48 -0.91
C GLU A 258 -9.72 -9.77 -0.21
N PHE A 259 -9.11 -10.09 0.94
CA PHE A 259 -9.38 -11.32 1.67
C PHE A 259 -9.91 -11.04 3.08
N ALA A 260 -10.70 -11.97 3.59
CA ALA A 260 -11.18 -11.98 4.96
C ALA A 260 -11.13 -13.41 5.51
N TYR A 261 -11.33 -13.54 6.82
CA TYR A 261 -11.55 -14.84 7.43
C TYR A 261 -12.60 -14.78 8.54
N ILE A 262 -13.29 -15.91 8.73
CA ILE A 262 -14.20 -16.19 9.83
C ILE A 262 -13.63 -17.33 10.64
N SER A 263 -13.63 -17.20 11.97
CA SER A 263 -13.29 -18.29 12.89
C SER A 263 -14.57 -18.93 13.42
N TYR A 264 -14.58 -20.25 13.55
CA TYR A 264 -15.67 -21.01 14.18
C TYR A 264 -15.10 -22.16 15.04
N ARG A 265 -15.96 -22.87 15.76
CA ARG A 265 -15.53 -24.01 16.60
C ARG A 265 -14.99 -25.13 15.71
N GLY A 266 -13.70 -25.41 15.81
CA GLY A 266 -13.03 -26.44 15.01
C GLY A 266 -12.28 -25.91 13.78
N GLY A 267 -12.38 -24.62 13.45
CA GLY A 267 -11.81 -24.17 12.19
C GLY A 267 -11.88 -22.69 11.81
N LYS A 268 -11.50 -22.44 10.54
CA LYS A 268 -11.50 -21.12 9.89
C LYS A 268 -11.90 -21.24 8.43
N LEU A 269 -12.60 -20.22 7.95
CA LEU A 269 -12.90 -20.01 6.54
C LEU A 269 -12.15 -18.76 6.09
N TYR A 270 -11.18 -18.92 5.18
CA TYR A 270 -10.52 -17.83 4.48
C TYR A 270 -11.20 -17.64 3.13
N TYR A 271 -11.51 -16.41 2.74
CA TYR A 271 -12.25 -16.17 1.51
C TYR A 271 -11.90 -14.85 0.85
N ASN A 272 -12.11 -14.80 -0.46
CA ASN A 272 -12.02 -13.60 -1.26
C ASN A 272 -13.32 -12.78 -1.11
N ARG A 273 -13.19 -11.51 -0.75
CA ARG A 273 -14.31 -10.58 -0.47
C ARG A 273 -15.14 -10.24 -1.70
N SER A 274 -14.69 -10.56 -2.90
CA SER A 274 -15.49 -10.42 -4.12
C SER A 274 -16.66 -11.42 -4.18
N TYR A 275 -16.67 -12.45 -3.33
CA TYR A 275 -17.73 -13.44 -3.25
C TYR A 275 -18.56 -13.27 -1.98
N SER A 276 -19.87 -13.44 -2.09
CA SER A 276 -20.78 -13.37 -0.95
C SER A 276 -20.64 -14.61 -0.05
N LEU A 277 -20.78 -14.42 1.26
CA LEU A 277 -20.63 -15.51 2.22
C LEU A 277 -21.74 -16.54 2.06
N GLU A 278 -22.95 -16.09 1.79
CA GLU A 278 -24.14 -16.92 1.57
C GLU A 278 -23.88 -17.93 0.46
N ARG A 279 -23.24 -17.48 -0.63
CA ARG A 279 -22.89 -18.33 -1.77
C ARG A 279 -21.75 -19.30 -1.47
N ILE A 280 -20.78 -18.88 -0.65
CA ILE A 280 -19.71 -19.78 -0.21
C ILE A 280 -20.29 -20.88 0.68
N TYR A 281 -21.19 -20.53 1.61
CA TYR A 281 -21.85 -21.48 2.49
C TYR A 281 -22.75 -22.44 1.72
N SER A 282 -23.54 -21.96 0.74
CA SER A 282 -24.39 -22.85 -0.07
C SER A 282 -23.58 -23.93 -0.81
N VAL A 283 -22.37 -23.60 -1.28
CA VAL A 283 -21.47 -24.58 -1.91
C VAL A 283 -20.86 -25.53 -0.89
N LEU A 284 -20.47 -25.03 0.29
CA LEU A 284 -19.91 -25.87 1.35
C LEU A 284 -20.92 -26.89 1.91
N GLU A 285 -22.18 -26.48 2.04
CA GLU A 285 -23.28 -27.30 2.57
C GLU A 285 -23.87 -28.24 1.51
N GLY A 286 -23.83 -27.86 0.22
CA GLY A 286 -24.36 -28.66 -0.87
C GLY A 286 -23.63 -30.00 -1.07
N GLU A 287 -24.40 -31.03 -1.46
CA GLU A 287 -23.87 -32.33 -1.88
C GLU A 287 -23.34 -32.23 -3.33
N GLY A 288 -22.07 -31.85 -3.47
CA GLY A 288 -21.24 -32.20 -4.64
C GLY A 288 -21.45 -31.44 -5.96
N GLY A 289 -22.42 -30.55 -6.10
CA GLY A 289 -22.64 -29.74 -7.31
C GLY A 289 -22.17 -28.29 -7.14
N GLY A 290 -21.30 -27.81 -8.02
CA GLY A 290 -20.89 -26.41 -7.99
C GLY A 290 -22.06 -25.44 -8.20
N VAL A 291 -22.18 -24.39 -7.38
CA VAL A 291 -23.29 -23.42 -7.47
C VAL A 291 -22.84 -22.14 -8.19
N GLY A 292 -23.44 -21.90 -9.36
CA GLY A 292 -23.14 -20.73 -10.21
C GLY A 292 -21.72 -20.72 -10.79
N GLY A 293 -21.12 -21.89 -11.00
CA GLY A 293 -19.73 -22.01 -11.47
C GLY A 293 -18.68 -21.87 -10.37
N ILE A 294 -19.04 -21.99 -9.09
CA ILE A 294 -18.07 -22.20 -8.01
C ILE A 294 -17.98 -23.69 -7.74
N GLU A 295 -16.79 -24.25 -7.81
CA GLU A 295 -16.51 -25.66 -7.59
C GLU A 295 -15.87 -25.89 -6.22
N LEU A 296 -15.98 -27.12 -5.74
CA LEU A 296 -15.55 -27.54 -4.41
C LEU A 296 -14.70 -28.80 -4.50
N GLU A 297 -13.47 -28.72 -3.99
CA GLU A 297 -12.64 -29.90 -3.69
C GLU A 297 -12.58 -30.08 -2.18
N ARG A 298 -12.97 -31.27 -1.71
CA ARG A 298 -12.82 -31.67 -0.31
C ARG A 298 -11.59 -32.57 -0.15
N TYR A 299 -10.87 -32.33 0.92
CA TYR A 299 -9.67 -33.04 1.31
C TYR A 299 -9.81 -33.55 2.73
N ARG A 300 -9.31 -34.76 2.99
CA ARG A 300 -9.24 -35.30 4.35
C ARG A 300 -8.41 -34.36 5.23
N ALA A 301 -8.95 -33.97 6.38
CA ALA A 301 -8.20 -33.15 7.32
C ALA A 301 -6.96 -33.91 7.79
N LEU A 302 -5.79 -33.26 7.67
CA LEU A 302 -4.58 -33.74 8.33
C LEU A 302 -4.76 -33.57 9.83
N ARG A 303 -4.34 -34.59 10.59
CA ARG A 303 -4.30 -34.53 12.06
C ARG A 303 -3.30 -33.45 12.48
N TRP A 304 -3.50 -32.83 13.65
CA TRP A 304 -2.72 -31.65 14.04
C TRP A 304 -1.19 -31.88 14.07
N TRP A 305 -0.73 -33.09 14.37
CA TRP A 305 0.69 -33.47 14.31
C TRP A 305 1.21 -33.65 12.88
N GLU A 306 0.35 -34.04 11.93
CA GLU A 306 0.68 -34.12 10.50
C GLU A 306 0.82 -32.72 9.87
N ARG A 307 0.12 -31.73 10.42
CA ARG A 307 0.19 -30.31 10.01
C ARG A 307 1.54 -29.63 10.32
N GLY A 308 2.33 -30.21 11.22
CA GLY A 308 3.63 -29.64 11.64
C GLY A 308 4.72 -29.72 10.54
N PHE A 309 4.62 -30.71 9.64
CA PHE A 309 5.61 -30.94 8.58
C PHE A 309 5.02 -31.01 7.16
N ARG A 310 3.73 -31.33 7.00
CA ARG A 310 3.07 -31.40 5.68
C ARG A 310 1.99 -30.35 5.54
N ARG A 311 2.04 -29.60 4.44
CA ARG A 311 0.97 -28.70 4.00
C ARG A 311 -0.06 -29.53 3.23
N SER A 312 -1.33 -29.40 3.57
CA SER A 312 -2.41 -30.10 2.86
C SER A 312 -2.48 -29.64 1.38
N PRO A 313 -3.01 -30.47 0.47
CA PRO A 313 -3.22 -30.07 -0.91
C PRO A 313 -4.10 -28.82 -1.04
N ALA A 314 -5.17 -28.70 -0.24
CA ALA A 314 -6.04 -27.52 -0.18
C ALA A 314 -5.26 -26.23 0.17
N TYR A 315 -4.41 -26.30 1.20
CA TYR A 315 -3.54 -25.18 1.58
C TYR A 315 -2.59 -24.80 0.45
N LEU A 316 -1.95 -25.80 -0.17
CA LEU A 316 -0.99 -25.58 -1.25
C LEU A 316 -1.69 -24.92 -2.45
N ARG A 317 -2.86 -25.41 -2.86
CA ARG A 317 -3.67 -24.79 -3.92
C ARG A 317 -4.02 -23.35 -3.58
N TRP A 318 -4.53 -23.07 -2.38
CA TRP A 318 -4.84 -21.70 -1.94
C TRP A 318 -3.63 -20.76 -2.01
N VAL A 319 -2.45 -21.22 -1.57
CA VAL A 319 -1.20 -20.43 -1.58
C VAL A 319 -0.64 -20.25 -2.98
N TYR A 320 -0.55 -21.33 -3.77
CA TYR A 320 0.05 -21.31 -5.10
C TYR A 320 -0.84 -20.59 -6.10
N ASN A 321 -2.16 -20.78 -6.04
CA ASN A 321 -3.10 -20.02 -6.86
C ASN A 321 -2.89 -18.51 -6.68
N ARG A 322 -2.82 -18.05 -5.42
CA ARG A 322 -2.53 -16.65 -5.16
C ARG A 322 -1.16 -16.22 -5.68
N ARG A 323 -0.13 -17.05 -5.48
CA ARG A 323 1.23 -16.72 -5.91
C ARG A 323 1.32 -16.59 -7.44
N PHE A 324 0.79 -17.56 -8.17
CA PHE A 324 0.75 -17.57 -9.62
C PHE A 324 -0.07 -16.40 -10.16
N SER A 325 -1.24 -16.11 -9.57
CA SER A 325 -2.01 -14.91 -9.88
C SER A 325 -1.20 -13.61 -9.70
N LEU A 326 -0.40 -13.50 -8.64
CA LEU A 326 0.47 -12.34 -8.40
C LEU A 326 1.64 -12.25 -9.37
N GLU A 327 2.09 -13.37 -9.91
CA GLU A 327 3.14 -13.49 -10.92
C GLU A 327 2.58 -13.34 -12.35
N GLY A 328 1.27 -13.11 -12.51
CA GLY A 328 0.61 -12.93 -13.81
C GLY A 328 0.35 -14.25 -14.56
N VAL A 329 0.56 -15.39 -13.92
CA VAL A 329 0.24 -16.70 -14.49
C VAL A 329 -1.29 -16.88 -14.43
N PRO A 330 -1.95 -17.18 -15.56
CA PRO A 330 -3.38 -17.47 -15.58
C PRO A 330 -3.72 -18.62 -14.64
N VAL A 331 -4.65 -18.39 -13.71
CA VAL A 331 -5.16 -19.40 -12.77
C VAL A 331 -6.65 -19.21 -12.56
N LEU A 332 -7.36 -20.28 -12.23
CA LEU A 332 -8.77 -20.21 -11.87
C LEU A 332 -8.95 -19.33 -10.62
N PRO A 333 -9.92 -18.39 -10.57
CA PRO A 333 -10.07 -17.51 -9.42
C PRO A 333 -10.33 -18.29 -8.12
N ALA A 334 -9.42 -18.17 -7.15
CA ALA A 334 -9.63 -18.74 -5.83
C ALA A 334 -10.75 -18.01 -5.09
N VAL A 335 -11.73 -18.77 -4.61
CA VAL A 335 -12.91 -18.27 -3.89
C VAL A 335 -12.67 -18.35 -2.39
N ALA A 336 -12.38 -19.54 -1.88
CA ALA A 336 -12.23 -19.77 -0.44
C ALA A 336 -11.35 -20.99 -0.12
N TYR A 337 -10.84 -20.99 1.11
CA TYR A 337 -10.13 -22.08 1.75
C TYR A 337 -10.68 -22.31 3.15
N PHE A 338 -11.20 -23.50 3.40
CA PHE A 338 -11.80 -23.92 4.64
C PHE A 338 -10.89 -24.89 5.39
N THR A 339 -10.72 -24.66 6.69
CA THR A 339 -9.97 -25.54 7.59
C THR A 339 -10.86 -25.95 8.75
N GLY A 340 -11.33 -27.19 8.80
CA GLY A 340 -12.20 -27.70 9.87
C GLY A 340 -12.02 -29.20 10.09
N ASP A 341 -13.13 -29.93 10.25
CA ASP A 341 -13.16 -31.40 10.31
C ASP A 341 -12.71 -32.05 8.98
N TYR A 342 -12.82 -31.29 7.90
CA TYR A 342 -12.18 -31.52 6.61
C TYR A 342 -11.50 -30.23 6.14
N GLU A 343 -10.66 -30.33 5.12
CA GLU A 343 -10.16 -29.16 4.42
C GLU A 343 -10.87 -29.04 3.08
N ALA A 344 -11.18 -27.82 2.66
CA ALA A 344 -11.76 -27.61 1.34
C ALA A 344 -11.17 -26.39 0.65
N TYR A 345 -11.06 -26.50 -0.67
CA TYR A 345 -10.65 -25.43 -1.55
C TYR A 345 -11.79 -25.16 -2.55
N LEU A 346 -12.13 -23.89 -2.73
CA LEU A 346 -13.17 -23.46 -3.66
C LEU A 346 -12.56 -22.54 -4.70
N TRP A 347 -12.91 -22.74 -5.96
CA TRP A 347 -12.51 -21.89 -7.09
C TRP A 347 -13.69 -21.65 -8.03
N HIS A 348 -13.57 -20.62 -8.85
CA HIS A 348 -14.57 -20.31 -9.87
C HIS A 348 -14.13 -20.90 -11.21
N ARG A 349 -14.99 -21.71 -11.84
CA ARG A 349 -14.84 -22.18 -13.23
C ARG A 349 -15.59 -21.20 -14.14
N PRO A 350 -14.88 -20.39 -14.97
CA PRO A 350 -15.53 -19.51 -15.93
C PRO A 350 -16.36 -20.31 -16.95
N SER A 351 -17.48 -19.76 -17.41
CA SER A 351 -18.39 -20.39 -18.38
C SER A 351 -17.74 -20.74 -19.73
N HIS A 352 -16.59 -20.15 -20.05
CA HIS A 352 -15.85 -20.38 -21.29
C HIS A 352 -14.59 -21.23 -21.10
N PHE A 353 -14.40 -21.83 -19.92
CA PHE A 353 -13.25 -22.68 -19.67
C PHE A 353 -13.52 -24.07 -20.29
N VAL A 354 -12.92 -24.33 -21.45
CA VAL A 354 -12.95 -25.65 -22.10
C VAL A 354 -12.00 -26.57 -21.33
N ASP A 355 -12.49 -27.74 -20.91
CA ASP A 355 -11.63 -28.72 -20.25
C ASP A 355 -10.58 -29.22 -21.26
N TRP A 356 -9.29 -29.06 -20.92
CA TRP A 356 -8.20 -29.52 -21.78
C TRP A 356 -8.22 -31.04 -22.01
N GLU A 357 -8.87 -31.79 -21.12
CA GLU A 357 -9.13 -33.22 -21.29
C GLU A 357 -10.09 -33.51 -22.46
N GLU A 358 -11.02 -32.60 -22.80
CA GLU A 358 -11.90 -32.75 -23.96
C GLU A 358 -11.16 -32.45 -25.28
N VAL A 359 -10.11 -31.63 -25.25
CA VAL A 359 -9.33 -31.25 -26.44
C VAL A 359 -8.24 -32.29 -26.76
N GLY A 360 -7.78 -33.05 -25.76
CA GLY A 360 -6.72 -34.07 -25.91
C GLY A 360 -7.18 -35.42 -26.47
N GLY A 361 -8.49 -35.68 -26.57
CA GLY A 361 -9.04 -36.95 -27.06
C GLY A 361 -9.01 -37.16 -28.59
N GLY A 362 -8.50 -36.19 -29.36
CA GLY A 362 -8.52 -36.20 -30.83
C GLY A 362 -7.15 -36.37 -31.52
N LEU A 363 -6.07 -36.57 -30.76
CA LEU A 363 -4.74 -36.90 -31.30
C LEU A 363 -4.36 -38.33 -30.88
N GLY A 364 -5.15 -39.29 -31.38
CA GLY A 364 -4.84 -40.72 -31.37
C GLY A 364 -4.40 -41.18 -32.75
#